data_AF-A0AA37CGQ9-F1
#
_entry.id   AF-A0AA37CGQ9-F1
#
_cell.length_a   1.000
_cell.length_b   1.000
_cell.length_c   1.000
_cell.angle_alpha   90.00
_cell.angle_beta   90.00
_cell.angle_gamma   90.00
#
_symmetry.space_group_name_H-M   'P 1'
#
loop_
_entity.id
_entity.type
_entity.pdbx_description
1 polymer ?
#
loop_
_entity_poly.entity_id
_entity_poly.type
_entity_poly.pdbx_seq_one_letter_code
_entity_poly.pdbx_strand_id
1 'polypeptide(L)'
;MTTLFGSLMLDIHGTWLTAEDRRILRQPEVGGLILFARNIEDPRQVRELCASIRAVRPDLLLAVDQEGGRVQRLRNGFVRLPAMRALADNDNAEQLAEHCGWLMATEVLAVGLDLSFAPVLDLDHQRSAVVGSRSFEGDAELATRLAGAFIRGMDAAGMAATGKHFPGHGWAEADSHVAIPVDERSLDEIRARDLVPFQRLSQQLAAVMPAHVIYPQVDAGPAGFSRRWLQDILRGELGFDGVIFSDDLSMAGAHVVGDAASRIEAALNAGCDMGLVCNDRASAELALGALQRLKVQPPKGLARMRGRGFARTDYREQPRWLQAVAALRAAQLID
;
A
#
# COMPACT_ATOMS: atom_id res chain seq x y z
N MET A 1 12.77 -23.14 -20.00
CA MET A 1 11.94 -22.71 -18.85
C MET A 1 12.03 -21.20 -18.78
N THR A 2 10.90 -20.51 -18.92
CA THR A 2 10.80 -19.05 -18.68
C THR A 2 11.06 -18.78 -17.21
N THR A 3 11.94 -17.82 -16.90
CA THR A 3 12.20 -17.39 -15.53
C THR A 3 10.95 -16.75 -14.94
N LEU A 4 10.44 -17.29 -13.84
CA LEU A 4 9.34 -16.68 -13.09
C LEU A 4 9.90 -15.64 -12.12
N PHE A 5 9.25 -14.49 -12.04
CA PHE A 5 9.58 -13.44 -11.08
C PHE A 5 8.53 -13.40 -9.98
N GLY A 6 8.95 -13.16 -8.75
CA GLY A 6 8.06 -13.05 -7.61
C GLY A 6 8.81 -12.81 -6.32
N SER A 7 8.12 -12.25 -5.34
CA SER A 7 8.65 -12.04 -4.00
C SER A 7 7.55 -12.12 -2.94
N LEU A 8 7.94 -12.35 -1.70
CA LEU A 8 7.07 -12.36 -0.52
C LEU A 8 7.35 -11.13 0.36
N MET A 9 6.27 -10.45 0.76
CA MET A 9 6.24 -9.55 1.91
C MET A 9 5.48 -10.21 3.05
N LEU A 10 6.05 -10.16 4.24
CA LEU A 10 5.49 -10.76 5.46
C LEU A 10 5.59 -9.80 6.65
N ASP A 11 5.14 -10.22 7.81
CA ASP A 11 5.26 -9.45 9.05
C ASP A 11 5.87 -10.25 10.21
N ILE A 12 6.03 -9.57 11.34
CA ILE A 12 6.50 -10.14 12.60
C ILE A 12 5.49 -9.88 13.72
N HIS A 13 5.60 -10.65 14.81
CA HIS A 13 4.63 -10.59 15.91
C HIS A 13 4.87 -9.40 16.85
N GLY A 14 6.12 -9.16 17.25
CA GLY A 14 6.47 -8.22 18.32
C GLY A 14 7.20 -6.97 17.87
N THR A 15 7.73 -6.23 18.84
CA THR A 15 8.46 -4.96 18.65
C THR A 15 9.96 -5.17 18.42
N TRP A 16 10.43 -6.43 18.40
CA TRP A 16 11.80 -6.80 18.06
C TRP A 16 11.87 -8.14 17.33
N LEU A 17 12.96 -8.34 16.57
CA LEU A 17 13.20 -9.59 15.84
C LEU A 17 13.56 -10.73 16.78
N THR A 18 12.80 -11.81 16.68
CA THR A 18 13.14 -13.12 17.24
C THR A 18 14.20 -13.85 16.39
N ALA A 19 14.73 -14.98 16.87
CA ALA A 19 15.63 -15.81 16.07
C ALA A 19 14.95 -16.37 14.81
N GLU A 20 13.66 -16.71 14.90
CA GLU A 20 12.87 -17.21 13.78
C GLU A 20 12.66 -16.14 12.71
N ASP A 21 12.38 -14.90 13.13
CA ASP A 21 12.26 -13.76 12.20
C ASP A 21 13.56 -13.55 11.43
N ARG A 22 14.70 -13.60 12.12
CA ARG A 22 16.03 -13.47 11.46
C ARG A 22 16.28 -14.61 10.47
N ARG A 23 15.81 -15.82 10.76
CA ARG A 23 15.96 -16.99 9.87
C ARG A 23 15.13 -16.84 8.59
N ILE A 24 13.85 -16.49 8.71
CA ILE A 24 12.97 -16.35 7.55
C ILE A 24 13.36 -15.14 6.68
N LEU A 25 13.80 -14.04 7.30
CA LEU A 25 14.24 -12.85 6.56
C LEU A 25 15.46 -13.12 5.66
N ARG A 26 16.33 -14.09 5.99
CA ARG A 26 17.50 -14.42 5.16
C ARG A 26 17.15 -15.08 3.82
N GLN A 27 15.92 -15.54 3.63
CA GLN A 27 15.52 -16.23 2.41
C GLN A 27 15.39 -15.22 1.26
N PRO A 28 16.03 -15.45 0.09
CA PRO A 28 16.09 -14.47 -0.99
C PRO A 28 14.72 -14.16 -1.60
N GLU A 29 13.75 -15.07 -1.50
CA GLU A 29 12.38 -14.86 -1.97
C GLU A 29 11.61 -13.85 -1.10
N VAL A 30 12.00 -13.69 0.17
CA VAL A 30 11.50 -12.63 1.05
C VAL A 30 12.14 -11.32 0.64
N GLY A 31 11.33 -10.42 0.07
CA GLY A 31 11.76 -9.11 -0.42
C GLY A 31 11.18 -7.95 0.35
N GLY A 32 10.20 -8.19 1.25
CA GLY A 32 9.57 -7.14 2.03
C GLY A 32 9.18 -7.55 3.45
N LEU A 33 9.08 -6.55 4.33
CA LEU A 33 8.49 -6.69 5.65
C LEU A 33 7.57 -5.49 5.93
N ILE A 34 6.31 -5.75 6.28
CA ILE A 34 5.34 -4.72 6.68
C ILE A 34 5.21 -4.67 8.21
N LEU A 35 5.19 -3.45 8.77
CA LEU A 35 4.95 -3.21 10.19
C LEU A 35 3.50 -2.80 10.45
N PHE A 36 2.93 -3.34 11.53
CA PHE A 36 1.63 -2.98 12.07
C PHE A 36 1.78 -2.28 13.42
N ALA A 37 0.66 -1.77 13.96
CA ALA A 37 0.64 -1.09 15.26
C ALA A 37 1.25 -1.92 16.40
N ARG A 38 1.12 -3.25 16.37
CA ARG A 38 1.72 -4.16 17.36
C ARG A 38 3.26 -4.20 17.35
N ASN A 39 3.89 -3.69 16.29
CA ASN A 39 5.34 -3.66 16.13
C ASN A 39 5.96 -2.29 16.49
N ILE A 40 5.12 -1.31 16.86
CA ILE A 40 5.48 0.10 16.96
C ILE A 40 5.21 0.61 18.38
N GLU A 41 6.27 1.04 19.07
CA GLU A 41 6.18 1.67 20.39
C GLU A 41 6.37 3.19 20.27
N ASP A 42 7.49 3.62 19.67
CA ASP A 42 7.88 5.02 19.47
C ASP A 42 8.89 5.16 18.30
N PRO A 43 9.22 6.39 17.84
CA PRO A 43 10.09 6.58 16.69
C PRO A 43 11.52 6.06 16.87
N ARG A 44 12.04 6.00 18.10
CA ARG A 44 13.37 5.47 18.36
C ARG A 44 13.35 3.95 18.21
N GLN A 45 12.39 3.27 18.85
CA GLN A 45 12.24 1.82 18.74
C GLN A 45 12.05 1.38 17.30
N VAL A 46 11.19 2.06 16.51
CA VAL A 46 10.98 1.71 15.09
C VAL A 46 12.27 1.86 14.28
N ARG A 47 13.06 2.91 14.53
CA ARG A 47 14.35 3.12 13.86
C ARG A 47 15.35 2.00 14.17
N GLU A 48 15.43 1.62 15.44
CA GLU A 48 16.29 0.51 15.89
C GLU A 48 15.82 -0.82 15.29
N LEU A 49 14.51 -1.07 15.22
CA LEU A 49 13.94 -2.25 14.58
C LEU A 49 14.29 -2.30 13.08
N CYS A 50 14.10 -1.20 12.35
CA CYS A 50 14.46 -1.11 10.94
C CYS A 50 15.96 -1.34 10.71
N ALA A 51 16.82 -0.75 11.55
CA ALA A 51 18.26 -0.99 11.50
C ALA A 51 18.61 -2.47 11.76
N SER A 52 17.93 -3.11 12.72
CA SER A 52 18.13 -4.53 13.03
C SER A 52 17.71 -5.46 11.88
N ILE A 53 16.67 -5.09 11.14
CA ILE A 53 16.22 -5.81 9.94
C ILE A 53 17.23 -5.63 8.81
N ARG A 54 17.68 -4.39 8.56
CA ARG A 54 18.69 -4.09 7.52
C ARG A 54 20.05 -4.74 7.79
N ALA A 55 20.40 -4.97 9.06
CA ALA A 55 21.59 -5.75 9.41
C ALA A 55 21.48 -7.24 9.02
N VAL A 56 20.26 -7.78 8.88
CA VAL A 56 20.01 -9.14 8.38
C VAL A 56 19.89 -9.14 6.85
N ARG A 57 19.14 -8.18 6.30
CA ARG A 57 18.89 -8.02 4.86
C ARG A 57 18.86 -6.53 4.50
N PRO A 58 19.97 -5.98 4.00
CA PRO A 58 20.02 -4.58 3.62
C PRO A 58 18.96 -4.24 2.56
N ASP A 59 18.75 -5.14 1.60
CA ASP A 59 17.89 -5.04 0.39
C ASP A 59 16.38 -5.13 0.65
N LEU A 60 15.94 -5.47 1.85
CA LEU A 60 14.52 -5.61 2.16
C LEU A 60 13.76 -4.28 2.03
N LEU A 61 12.57 -4.33 1.43
CA LEU A 61 11.60 -3.23 1.45
C LEU A 61 10.86 -3.24 2.79
N LEU A 62 10.91 -2.14 3.53
CA LEU A 62 10.23 -2.00 4.81
C LEU A 62 9.00 -1.08 4.66
N ALA A 63 7.82 -1.61 4.94
CA ALA A 63 6.55 -0.93 4.67
C ALA A 63 5.70 -0.71 5.93
N VAL A 64 4.74 0.21 5.83
CA VAL A 64 3.72 0.48 6.86
C VAL A 64 2.44 1.01 6.21
N ASP A 65 1.30 0.90 6.89
CA ASP A 65 0.07 1.63 6.51
C ASP A 65 -0.02 2.99 7.25
N GLN A 66 0.44 4.06 6.61
CA GLN A 66 0.41 5.41 7.17
C GLN A 66 -0.40 6.34 6.24
N GLU A 67 -1.74 6.20 6.29
CA GLU A 67 -2.68 6.97 5.45
C GLU A 67 -3.24 8.21 6.16
N GLY A 68 -3.09 8.29 7.48
CA GLY A 68 -3.74 9.31 8.31
C GLY A 68 -5.12 8.91 8.81
N GLY A 69 -5.76 9.78 9.59
CA GLY A 69 -7.06 9.51 10.20
C GLY A 69 -7.08 8.17 10.95
N ARG A 70 -8.04 7.30 10.61
CA ARG A 70 -8.18 5.99 11.27
C ARG A 70 -7.08 4.99 10.92
N VAL A 71 -6.47 5.08 9.72
CA VAL A 71 -5.41 4.19 9.25
C VAL A 71 -4.05 4.89 9.37
N GLN A 72 -3.57 4.91 10.60
CA GLN A 72 -2.26 5.45 10.97
C GLN A 72 -1.62 4.49 11.97
N ARG A 73 -0.55 3.79 11.60
CA ARG A 73 0.15 2.88 12.55
C ARG A 73 1.17 3.62 13.41
N LEU A 74 1.93 4.53 12.82
CA LEU A 74 2.91 5.35 13.54
C LEU A 74 2.18 6.48 14.25
N ARG A 75 1.95 6.32 15.55
CA ARG A 75 1.02 7.14 16.35
C ARG A 75 1.69 7.88 17.51
N ASN A 76 2.36 7.14 18.39
CA ASN A 76 3.00 7.71 19.58
C ASN A 76 4.32 8.37 19.19
N GLY A 77 4.47 9.67 19.47
CA GLY A 77 5.65 10.43 19.06
C GLY A 77 5.73 10.72 17.56
N PHE A 78 4.64 10.52 16.81
CA PHE A 78 4.49 10.83 15.38
C PHE A 78 3.41 11.90 15.19
N VAL A 79 3.44 12.63 14.07
CA VAL A 79 2.39 13.62 13.76
C VAL A 79 1.07 12.89 13.50
N ARG A 80 -0.02 13.36 14.11
CA ARG A 80 -1.37 12.87 13.80
C ARG A 80 -1.83 13.50 12.50
N LEU A 81 -1.84 12.71 11.44
CA LEU A 81 -2.23 13.16 10.11
C LEU A 81 -3.76 13.20 10.02
N PRO A 82 -4.34 14.19 9.31
CA PRO A 82 -5.77 14.25 9.09
C PRO A 82 -6.25 13.03 8.28
N ALA A 83 -7.54 12.74 8.34
CA ALA A 83 -8.17 11.88 7.35
C ALA A 83 -8.11 12.55 5.97
N MET A 84 -7.97 11.79 4.88
CA MET A 84 -7.85 12.37 3.55
C MET A 84 -9.07 13.21 3.17
N ARG A 85 -10.27 12.80 3.59
CA ARG A 85 -11.51 13.55 3.42
C ARG A 85 -11.43 14.98 3.99
N ALA A 86 -10.78 15.17 5.13
CA ALA A 86 -10.69 16.48 5.77
C ALA A 86 -9.82 17.47 4.96
N LEU A 87 -8.92 16.97 4.11
CA LEU A 87 -8.13 17.82 3.22
C LEU A 87 -9.02 18.49 2.17
N ALA A 88 -10.02 17.77 1.66
CA ALA A 88 -10.88 18.23 0.57
C ALA A 88 -11.79 19.41 0.95
N ASP A 89 -12.11 19.54 2.24
CA ASP A 89 -12.98 20.59 2.78
C ASP A 89 -12.27 21.98 2.93
N ASN A 90 -11.13 22.18 2.28
CA ASN A 90 -10.32 23.41 2.36
C ASN A 90 -10.12 24.06 0.98
N ASP A 91 -10.13 25.40 0.92
CA ASP A 91 -9.91 26.14 -0.34
C ASP A 91 -8.53 25.86 -0.98
N ASN A 92 -7.51 25.60 -0.16
CA ASN A 92 -6.16 25.24 -0.58
C ASN A 92 -5.86 23.73 -0.44
N ALA A 93 -6.88 22.88 -0.61
CA ALA A 93 -6.81 21.43 -0.44
C ALA A 93 -5.62 20.76 -1.15
N GLU A 94 -5.29 21.15 -2.38
CA GLU A 94 -4.17 20.58 -3.12
C GLU A 94 -2.81 20.87 -2.44
N GLN A 95 -2.61 22.10 -1.96
CA GLN A 95 -1.39 22.46 -1.24
C GLN A 95 -1.29 21.70 0.09
N LEU A 96 -2.41 21.58 0.82
CA LEU A 96 -2.47 20.84 2.07
C LEU A 96 -2.23 19.34 1.85
N ALA A 97 -2.76 18.76 0.77
CA ALA A 97 -2.52 17.37 0.39
C ALA A 97 -1.03 17.12 0.07
N GLU A 98 -0.38 18.03 -0.66
CA GLU A 98 1.06 17.96 -0.92
C GLU A 98 1.89 18.06 0.37
N HIS A 99 1.54 18.98 1.27
CA HIS A 99 2.17 19.08 2.59
C HIS A 99 1.97 17.82 3.44
N CYS A 100 0.76 17.26 3.44
CA CYS A 100 0.43 16.03 4.16
C CYS A 100 1.24 14.84 3.64
N GLY A 101 1.27 14.64 2.32
CA GLY A 101 2.04 13.57 1.68
C GLY A 101 3.54 13.69 1.95
N TRP A 102 4.08 14.91 1.87
CA TRP A 102 5.50 15.17 2.17
C TRP A 102 5.84 14.93 3.64
N LEU A 103 5.00 15.39 4.57
CA LEU A 103 5.20 15.25 6.01
C LEU A 103 5.15 13.78 6.42
N MET A 104 4.12 13.05 5.96
CA MET A 104 3.96 11.62 6.20
C MET A 104 5.18 10.84 5.71
N ALA A 105 5.56 11.05 4.45
CA ALA A 105 6.67 10.33 3.85
C ALA A 105 8.00 10.64 4.56
N THR A 106 8.25 11.90 4.92
CA THR A 106 9.45 12.30 5.65
C THR A 106 9.55 11.60 7.00
N GLU A 107 8.46 11.53 7.77
CA GLU A 107 8.47 10.90 9.09
C GLU A 107 8.67 9.38 9.03
N VAL A 108 8.04 8.72 8.05
CA VAL A 108 8.21 7.28 7.77
C VAL A 108 9.65 6.97 7.36
N LEU A 109 10.23 7.72 6.41
CA LEU A 109 11.61 7.54 5.98
C LEU A 109 12.62 7.80 7.12
N ALA A 110 12.35 8.78 7.98
CA ALA A 110 13.22 9.14 9.09
C ALA A 110 13.35 8.05 10.17
N VAL A 111 12.36 7.15 10.28
CA VAL A 111 12.44 5.95 11.13
C VAL A 111 12.97 4.72 10.38
N GLY A 112 13.43 4.88 9.13
CA GLY A 112 14.15 3.84 8.40
C GLY A 112 13.27 2.90 7.58
N LEU A 113 11.96 3.16 7.49
CA LEU A 113 11.05 2.49 6.56
C LEU A 113 11.27 3.03 5.13
N ASP A 114 10.88 2.27 4.11
CA ASP A 114 11.02 2.65 2.70
C ASP A 114 9.76 3.34 2.16
N LEU A 115 8.59 2.83 2.54
CA LEU A 115 7.32 3.25 1.96
C LEU A 115 6.15 3.15 2.94
N SER A 116 5.14 3.98 2.68
CA SER A 116 3.79 3.80 3.18
C SER A 116 2.90 3.30 2.04
N PHE A 117 1.98 2.37 2.32
CA PHE A 117 0.95 1.98 1.34
C PHE A 117 -0.12 3.07 1.22
N ALA A 118 0.22 4.14 0.48
CA ALA A 118 -0.61 5.31 0.24
C ALA A 118 -0.29 5.92 -1.16
N PRO A 119 -1.22 6.68 -1.76
CA PRO A 119 -2.55 7.05 -1.25
C PRO A 119 -3.66 6.03 -1.53
N VAL A 120 -4.77 6.18 -0.79
CA VAL A 120 -6.06 5.59 -1.16
C VAL A 120 -6.64 6.38 -2.34
N LEU A 121 -7.05 5.66 -3.38
CA LEU A 121 -7.64 6.17 -4.62
C LEU A 121 -9.11 5.77 -4.78
N ASP A 122 -9.66 5.00 -3.84
CA ASP A 122 -11.07 4.64 -3.81
C ASP A 122 -11.95 5.90 -3.66
N LEU A 123 -13.11 5.91 -4.30
CA LEU A 123 -14.07 7.01 -4.19
C LEU A 123 -15.07 6.76 -3.05
N ASP A 124 -15.42 7.80 -2.31
CA ASP A 124 -16.45 7.68 -1.26
C ASP A 124 -17.86 7.86 -1.84
N HIS A 125 -18.54 6.76 -2.12
CA HIS A 125 -19.95 6.74 -2.52
C HIS A 125 -20.91 6.64 -1.33
N GLN A 126 -20.42 6.83 -0.09
CA GLN A 126 -21.18 6.62 1.16
C GLN A 126 -21.74 5.21 1.32
N ARG A 127 -21.09 4.24 0.68
CA ARG A 127 -21.55 2.85 0.57
C ARG A 127 -20.60 1.89 1.29
N SER A 128 -19.31 1.98 1.01
CA SER A 128 -18.31 1.10 1.60
C SER A 128 -17.83 1.58 2.98
N ALA A 129 -18.09 0.78 4.02
CA ALA A 129 -17.57 1.02 5.37
C ALA A 129 -16.03 0.96 5.45
N VAL A 130 -15.38 0.31 4.49
CA VAL A 130 -13.91 0.17 4.41
C VAL A 130 -13.25 1.41 3.82
N VAL A 131 -13.95 2.18 2.99
CA VAL A 131 -13.43 3.42 2.39
C VAL A 131 -13.72 4.59 3.33
N GLY A 132 -14.93 5.14 3.31
CA GLY A 132 -15.33 6.31 4.10
C GLY A 132 -14.28 7.43 4.07
N SER A 133 -13.93 7.97 5.24
CA SER A 133 -12.98 9.08 5.37
C SER A 133 -11.53 8.80 4.96
N ARG A 134 -11.20 7.56 4.55
CA ARG A 134 -9.90 7.23 3.94
C ARG A 134 -9.80 7.74 2.51
N SER A 135 -10.93 7.86 1.81
CA SER A 135 -10.96 8.51 0.50
C SER A 135 -10.74 10.00 0.65
N PHE A 136 -10.18 10.61 -0.39
CA PHE A 136 -10.20 12.06 -0.53
C PHE A 136 -11.62 12.57 -0.79
N GLU A 137 -12.35 11.95 -1.72
CA GLU A 137 -13.62 12.48 -2.24
C GLU A 137 -14.48 11.42 -2.94
N GLY A 138 -15.78 11.73 -3.13
CA GLY A 138 -16.69 10.95 -3.97
C GLY A 138 -16.66 11.37 -5.45
N ASP A 139 -16.23 12.61 -5.73
CA ASP A 139 -16.01 13.11 -7.09
C ASP A 139 -14.65 12.61 -7.62
N ALA A 140 -14.67 11.96 -8.78
CA ALA A 140 -13.50 11.27 -9.32
C ALA A 140 -12.37 12.24 -9.71
N GLU A 141 -12.70 13.40 -10.26
CA GLU A 141 -11.70 14.38 -10.72
C GLU A 141 -11.09 15.14 -9.54
N LEU A 142 -11.88 15.51 -8.54
CA LEU A 142 -11.36 16.11 -7.30
C LEU A 142 -10.51 15.11 -6.51
N ALA A 143 -10.96 13.87 -6.34
CA ALA A 143 -10.17 12.82 -5.69
C ALA A 143 -8.81 12.62 -6.42
N THR A 144 -8.84 12.59 -7.75
CA THR A 144 -7.63 12.49 -8.59
C THR A 144 -6.66 13.65 -8.36
N ARG A 145 -7.16 14.90 -8.35
CA ARG A 145 -6.32 16.09 -8.13
C ARG A 145 -5.64 16.06 -6.76
N LEU A 146 -6.41 15.77 -5.71
CA LEU A 146 -5.90 15.74 -4.33
C LEU A 146 -4.92 14.59 -4.11
N ALA A 147 -5.23 13.38 -4.60
CA ALA A 147 -4.32 12.25 -4.54
C ALA A 147 -3.02 12.50 -5.34
N GLY A 148 -3.13 13.13 -6.52
CA GLY A 148 -1.96 13.55 -7.30
C GLY A 148 -1.08 14.53 -6.53
N ALA A 149 -1.66 15.50 -5.82
CA ALA A 149 -0.91 16.41 -4.95
C ALA A 149 -0.23 15.69 -3.78
N PHE A 150 -0.93 14.74 -3.15
CA PHE A 150 -0.37 13.90 -2.11
C PHE A 150 0.83 13.08 -2.61
N ILE A 151 0.72 12.47 -3.80
CA ILE A 151 1.81 11.72 -4.46
C ILE A 151 3.02 12.61 -4.73
N ARG A 152 2.81 13.84 -5.23
CA ARG A 152 3.91 14.82 -5.40
C ARG A 152 4.62 15.10 -4.07
N GLY A 153 3.86 15.22 -2.98
CA GLY A 153 4.41 15.37 -1.63
C GLY A 153 5.31 14.19 -1.24
N MET A 154 4.81 12.97 -1.42
CA MET A 154 5.56 11.74 -1.13
C MET A 154 6.85 11.64 -1.97
N ASP A 155 6.75 11.87 -3.28
CA ASP A 155 7.89 11.81 -4.19
C ASP A 155 8.95 12.87 -3.84
N ALA A 156 8.50 14.09 -3.50
CA ALA A 156 9.39 15.17 -3.07
C ALA A 156 10.09 14.90 -1.73
N ALA A 157 9.54 14.02 -0.87
CA ALA A 157 10.22 13.50 0.33
C ALA A 157 11.17 12.33 0.00
N GLY A 158 11.05 11.74 -1.18
CA GLY A 158 11.84 10.61 -1.64
C GLY A 158 11.16 9.25 -1.46
N MET A 159 9.84 9.21 -1.29
CA MET A 159 9.07 7.96 -1.11
C MET A 159 8.30 7.59 -2.38
N ALA A 160 8.35 6.32 -2.75
CA ALA A 160 7.53 5.74 -3.81
C ALA A 160 6.05 5.63 -3.37
N ALA A 161 5.11 5.97 -4.26
CA ALA A 161 3.67 5.92 -3.96
C ALA A 161 3.01 4.62 -4.43
N THR A 162 2.09 4.10 -3.62
CA THR A 162 1.30 2.89 -3.90
C THR A 162 -0.20 3.21 -3.88
N GLY A 163 -0.82 3.28 -5.06
CA GLY A 163 -2.24 3.56 -5.19
C GLY A 163 -3.09 2.33 -4.85
N LYS A 164 -4.15 2.50 -4.04
CA LYS A 164 -5.03 1.39 -3.63
C LYS A 164 -6.49 1.80 -3.43
N HIS A 165 -7.47 0.92 -3.64
CA HIS A 165 -7.35 -0.49 -4.01
C HIS A 165 -7.87 -0.69 -5.45
N PHE A 166 -7.00 -1.01 -6.41
CA PHE A 166 -7.36 -1.10 -7.83
C PHE A 166 -8.35 -2.25 -8.12
N PRO A 167 -9.39 -2.07 -8.94
CA PRO A 167 -9.79 -0.90 -9.73
C PRO A 167 -10.73 0.08 -8.99
N GLY A 168 -10.90 -0.06 -7.68
CA GLY A 168 -11.69 0.80 -6.82
C GLY A 168 -12.62 0.00 -5.90
N HIS A 169 -12.49 0.19 -4.59
CA HIS A 169 -13.30 -0.49 -3.57
C HIS A 169 -14.55 0.34 -3.16
N GLY A 170 -14.65 1.59 -3.61
CA GLY A 170 -15.66 2.56 -3.17
C GLY A 170 -17.11 2.10 -3.25
N TRP A 171 -17.43 1.39 -4.34
CA TRP A 171 -18.80 0.93 -4.61
C TRP A 171 -19.11 -0.44 -4.00
N ALA A 172 -18.11 -1.28 -3.75
CA ALA A 172 -18.34 -2.64 -3.29
C ALA A 172 -18.94 -2.66 -1.87
N GLU A 173 -19.98 -3.48 -1.68
CA GLU A 173 -20.55 -3.79 -0.37
C GLU A 173 -20.11 -5.19 0.06
N ALA A 174 -19.73 -5.32 1.33
CA ALA A 174 -19.54 -6.62 1.95
C ALA A 174 -20.91 -7.14 2.40
N ASP A 175 -21.27 -8.38 2.01
CA ASP A 175 -22.39 -9.08 2.65
C ASP A 175 -22.04 -9.32 4.12
N SER A 176 -22.98 -9.02 5.01
CA SER A 176 -22.86 -9.22 6.46
C SER A 176 -22.62 -10.67 6.88
N HIS A 177 -22.62 -11.65 5.97
CA HIS A 177 -22.53 -13.09 6.27
C HIS A 177 -21.40 -13.86 5.55
N VAL A 178 -20.16 -13.35 5.53
CA VAL A 178 -18.93 -14.12 5.17
C VAL A 178 -18.55 -14.15 3.66
N ALA A 179 -19.06 -13.23 2.83
CA ALA A 179 -18.70 -13.18 1.40
C ALA A 179 -17.68 -12.08 1.05
N ILE A 180 -16.88 -12.35 0.02
CA ILE A 180 -15.99 -11.38 -0.64
C ILE A 180 -16.86 -10.25 -1.20
N PRO A 181 -16.50 -8.97 -1.00
CA PRO A 181 -17.26 -7.87 -1.56
C PRO A 181 -17.40 -7.99 -3.09
N VAL A 182 -18.58 -7.63 -3.59
CA VAL A 182 -18.91 -7.68 -5.03
C VAL A 182 -19.27 -6.29 -5.53
N ASP A 183 -18.76 -5.94 -6.70
CA ASP A 183 -19.21 -4.78 -7.48
C ASP A 183 -19.86 -5.28 -8.78
N GLU A 184 -21.19 -5.20 -8.81
CA GLU A 184 -22.04 -5.73 -9.87
C GLU A 184 -22.05 -4.87 -11.15
N ARG A 185 -21.38 -3.71 -11.16
CA ARG A 185 -21.42 -2.77 -12.29
C ARG A 185 -20.69 -3.32 -13.52
N SER A 186 -21.06 -2.80 -14.69
CA SER A 186 -20.35 -3.04 -15.94
C SER A 186 -18.97 -2.36 -15.96
N LEU A 187 -18.08 -2.84 -16.84
CA LEU A 187 -16.76 -2.23 -17.00
C LEU A 187 -16.82 -0.75 -17.38
N ASP A 188 -17.79 -0.34 -18.19
CA ASP A 188 -17.91 1.04 -18.65
C ASP A 188 -18.36 1.98 -17.52
N GLU A 189 -19.22 1.52 -16.62
CA GLU A 189 -19.59 2.26 -15.40
C GLU A 189 -18.41 2.43 -14.45
N ILE A 190 -17.59 1.38 -14.28
CA ILE A 190 -16.37 1.41 -13.46
C ILE A 190 -15.34 2.37 -14.09
N ARG A 191 -15.13 2.28 -15.41
CA ARG A 191 -14.23 3.16 -16.17
C ARG A 191 -14.61 4.64 -16.04
N ALA A 192 -15.90 4.93 -16.08
CA ALA A 192 -16.39 6.31 -16.00
C ALA A 192 -16.23 6.94 -14.61
N ARG A 193 -15.96 6.14 -13.56
CA ARG A 193 -15.89 6.62 -12.17
C ARG A 193 -14.67 6.08 -11.43
N ASP A 194 -14.78 4.93 -10.77
CA ASP A 194 -13.77 4.44 -9.82
C ASP A 194 -12.41 4.12 -10.46
N LEU A 195 -12.36 3.87 -11.77
CA LEU A 195 -11.09 3.68 -12.48
C LEU A 195 -10.38 5.01 -12.81
N VAL A 196 -11.09 6.15 -12.80
CA VAL A 196 -10.56 7.45 -13.23
C VAL A 196 -9.29 7.83 -12.44
N PRO A 197 -9.25 7.75 -11.09
CA PRO A 197 -8.02 8.06 -10.35
C PRO A 197 -6.83 7.19 -10.78
N PHE A 198 -7.04 5.88 -10.97
CA PHE A 198 -5.99 4.97 -11.41
C PHE A 198 -5.52 5.28 -12.84
N GLN A 199 -6.44 5.57 -13.75
CA GLN A 199 -6.12 5.95 -15.13
C GLN A 199 -5.30 7.25 -15.18
N ARG A 200 -5.70 8.26 -14.41
CA ARG A 200 -5.07 9.59 -14.43
C ARG A 200 -3.71 9.61 -13.72
N LEU A 201 -3.53 8.74 -12.72
CA LEU A 201 -2.33 8.72 -11.88
C LEU A 201 -1.38 7.55 -12.21
N SER A 202 -1.70 6.69 -13.19
CA SER A 202 -0.90 5.48 -13.48
C SER A 202 0.59 5.75 -13.68
N GLN A 203 0.94 6.85 -14.32
CA GLN A 203 2.34 7.24 -14.58
C GLN A 203 3.03 7.92 -13.38
N GLN A 204 2.27 8.36 -12.38
CA GLN A 204 2.80 8.93 -11.13
C GLN A 204 2.97 7.87 -10.03
N LEU A 205 2.27 6.73 -10.15
CA LEU A 205 2.34 5.65 -9.19
C LEU A 205 3.55 4.76 -9.45
N ALA A 206 4.34 4.53 -8.40
CA ALA A 206 5.41 3.54 -8.43
C ALA A 206 4.86 2.13 -8.22
N ALA A 207 3.73 2.00 -7.54
CA ALA A 207 3.04 0.75 -7.32
C ALA A 207 1.52 0.87 -7.27
N VAL A 208 0.84 -0.26 -7.41
CA VAL A 208 -0.60 -0.43 -7.19
C VAL A 208 -0.84 -1.65 -6.31
N MET A 209 -1.86 -1.58 -5.46
CA MET A 209 -2.41 -2.72 -4.72
C MET A 209 -3.87 -2.93 -5.16
N PRO A 210 -4.26 -4.15 -5.60
CA PRO A 210 -5.60 -4.45 -6.04
C PRO A 210 -6.57 -4.59 -4.86
N ALA A 211 -7.87 -4.50 -5.13
CA ALA A 211 -8.92 -4.75 -4.17
C ALA A 211 -9.25 -6.25 -4.08
N HIS A 212 -9.53 -6.73 -2.87
CA HIS A 212 -10.22 -8.01 -2.65
C HIS A 212 -11.72 -7.90 -2.96
N VAL A 213 -12.05 -7.57 -4.21
CA VAL A 213 -13.41 -7.37 -4.73
C VAL A 213 -13.56 -8.16 -6.01
N ILE A 214 -14.71 -8.83 -6.17
CA ILE A 214 -15.10 -9.50 -7.42
C ILE A 214 -15.94 -8.52 -8.25
N TYR A 215 -15.67 -8.46 -9.56
CA TYR A 215 -16.38 -7.63 -10.53
C TYR A 215 -17.00 -8.55 -11.59
N PRO A 216 -18.15 -9.20 -11.34
CA PRO A 216 -18.62 -10.36 -12.10
C PRO A 216 -18.85 -10.10 -13.60
N GLN A 217 -19.16 -8.86 -13.96
CA GLN A 217 -19.30 -8.46 -15.37
C GLN A 217 -17.96 -8.29 -16.10
N VAL A 218 -16.83 -8.38 -15.40
CA VAL A 218 -15.48 -8.21 -15.95
C VAL A 218 -14.65 -9.48 -15.78
N ASP A 219 -14.64 -10.06 -14.59
CA ASP A 219 -13.95 -11.31 -14.26
C ASP A 219 -14.61 -11.98 -13.05
N ALA A 220 -14.58 -13.32 -13.01
CA ALA A 220 -15.14 -14.10 -11.91
C ALA A 220 -14.26 -14.10 -10.65
N GLY A 221 -12.95 -13.87 -10.79
CA GLY A 221 -12.01 -13.80 -9.68
C GLY A 221 -11.87 -12.37 -9.11
N PRO A 222 -11.39 -12.24 -7.86
CA PRO A 222 -11.03 -10.92 -7.32
C PRO A 222 -9.94 -10.25 -8.16
N ALA A 223 -9.92 -8.91 -8.17
CA ALA A 223 -9.01 -8.15 -9.03
C ALA A 223 -7.54 -8.56 -8.90
N GLY A 224 -7.07 -8.88 -7.69
CA GLY A 224 -5.68 -9.32 -7.44
C GLY A 224 -5.30 -10.71 -7.97
N PHE A 225 -6.29 -11.50 -8.42
CA PHE A 225 -6.10 -12.81 -9.05
C PHE A 225 -6.58 -12.84 -10.50
N SER A 226 -7.03 -11.70 -11.03
CA SER A 226 -7.56 -11.59 -12.39
C SER A 226 -6.50 -11.07 -13.35
N ARG A 227 -6.17 -11.89 -14.34
CA ARG A 227 -5.28 -11.49 -15.44
C ARG A 227 -5.94 -10.43 -16.34
N ARG A 228 -7.27 -10.44 -16.46
CA ARG A 228 -8.04 -9.40 -17.18
C ARG A 228 -7.85 -8.03 -16.53
N TRP A 229 -7.94 -7.95 -15.20
CA TRP A 229 -7.71 -6.71 -14.46
C TRP A 229 -6.25 -6.26 -14.48
N LEU A 230 -5.31 -7.14 -14.13
CA LEU A 230 -3.92 -6.75 -13.92
C LEU A 230 -3.11 -6.60 -15.22
N GLN A 231 -3.32 -7.48 -16.21
CA GLN A 231 -2.56 -7.44 -17.45
C GLN A 231 -3.30 -6.63 -18.51
N ASP A 232 -4.53 -6.99 -18.83
CA ASP A 232 -5.20 -6.39 -19.99
C ASP A 232 -5.63 -4.94 -19.68
N ILE A 233 -6.21 -4.68 -18.51
CA ILE A 233 -6.68 -3.33 -18.14
C ILE A 233 -5.53 -2.50 -17.54
N LEU A 234 -4.93 -2.92 -16.43
CA LEU A 234 -3.93 -2.11 -15.72
C LEU A 234 -2.65 -1.90 -16.55
N ARG A 235 -2.00 -2.98 -17.00
CA ARG A 235 -0.76 -2.86 -17.80
C ARG A 235 -1.04 -2.49 -19.25
N GLY A 236 -2.08 -3.04 -19.85
CA GLY A 236 -2.45 -2.81 -21.26
C GLY A 236 -3.15 -1.47 -21.48
N GLU A 237 -4.41 -1.37 -21.06
CA GLU A 237 -5.24 -0.17 -21.31
C GLU A 237 -4.72 1.09 -20.59
N LEU A 238 -4.28 0.98 -19.32
CA LEU A 238 -3.81 2.13 -18.54
C LEU A 238 -2.30 2.39 -18.65
N GLY A 239 -1.54 1.50 -19.30
CA GLY A 239 -0.11 1.64 -19.52
C GLY A 239 0.74 1.64 -18.24
N PHE A 240 0.29 0.99 -17.17
CA PHE A 240 1.00 0.95 -15.90
C PHE A 240 2.23 0.03 -15.96
N ASP A 241 3.43 0.55 -15.65
CA ASP A 241 4.71 -0.19 -15.59
C ASP A 241 5.30 -0.25 -14.15
N GLY A 242 4.54 0.15 -13.13
CA GLY A 242 4.97 0.10 -11.73
C GLY A 242 4.87 -1.30 -11.12
N VAL A 243 5.16 -1.42 -9.82
CA VAL A 243 5.03 -2.69 -9.06
C VAL A 243 3.57 -3.01 -8.78
N ILE A 244 3.17 -4.27 -8.91
CA ILE A 244 1.86 -4.75 -8.45
C ILE A 244 2.07 -5.57 -7.17
N PHE A 245 1.64 -5.04 -6.03
CA PHE A 245 1.51 -5.85 -4.82
C PHE A 245 0.23 -6.68 -4.91
N SER A 246 0.18 -7.86 -4.31
CA SER A 246 -1.12 -8.43 -3.96
C SER A 246 -1.71 -7.65 -2.78
N ASP A 247 -3.02 -7.77 -2.56
CA ASP A 247 -3.58 -7.51 -1.24
C ASP A 247 -3.27 -8.70 -0.30
N ASP A 248 -3.66 -8.66 0.97
CA ASP A 248 -3.30 -9.66 1.97
C ASP A 248 -3.86 -11.06 1.62
N LEU A 249 -2.97 -12.01 1.33
CA LEU A 249 -3.30 -13.39 0.96
C LEU A 249 -3.77 -14.23 2.16
N SER A 250 -3.64 -13.72 3.38
CA SER A 250 -4.18 -14.34 4.59
C SER A 250 -5.64 -13.98 4.85
N MET A 251 -6.16 -12.90 4.23
CA MET A 251 -7.51 -12.42 4.50
C MET A 251 -8.60 -13.34 3.92
N ALA A 252 -9.80 -13.25 4.50
CA ALA A 252 -10.99 -13.96 4.03
C ALA A 252 -11.27 -13.74 2.53
N GLY A 253 -11.00 -12.52 2.03
CA GLY A 253 -11.07 -12.14 0.61
C GLY A 253 -10.21 -13.00 -0.32
N ALA A 254 -9.11 -13.58 0.19
CA ALA A 254 -8.21 -14.41 -0.58
C ALA A 254 -8.53 -15.92 -0.50
N HIS A 255 -9.45 -16.33 0.38
CA HIS A 255 -9.77 -17.75 0.61
C HIS A 255 -10.48 -18.45 -0.57
N VAL A 256 -10.75 -17.76 -1.68
CA VAL A 256 -11.24 -18.39 -2.94
C VAL A 256 -10.24 -19.41 -3.48
N VAL A 257 -8.95 -19.17 -3.26
CA VAL A 257 -7.88 -19.98 -3.82
C VAL A 257 -7.19 -20.72 -2.68
N GLY A 258 -7.41 -22.02 -2.54
CA GLY A 258 -6.62 -22.95 -1.74
C GLY A 258 -5.97 -22.42 -0.45
N ASP A 259 -4.72 -22.80 -0.21
CA ASP A 259 -3.85 -22.32 0.87
C ASP A 259 -2.97 -21.14 0.43
N ALA A 260 -2.16 -20.58 1.33
CA ALA A 260 -1.28 -19.44 1.02
C ALA A 260 -0.27 -19.73 -0.11
N ALA A 261 0.16 -21.00 -0.25
CA ALA A 261 0.98 -21.43 -1.38
C ALA A 261 0.22 -21.26 -2.70
N SER A 262 -0.98 -21.81 -2.80
CA SER A 262 -1.82 -21.69 -4.01
C SER A 262 -2.17 -20.23 -4.34
N ARG A 263 -2.41 -19.40 -3.30
CA ARG A 263 -2.74 -17.98 -3.46
C ARG A 263 -1.59 -17.17 -4.02
N ILE A 264 -0.37 -17.35 -3.48
CA ILE A 264 0.78 -16.59 -4.00
C ILE A 264 1.09 -17.00 -5.43
N GLU A 265 0.96 -18.28 -5.77
CA GLU A 265 1.10 -18.75 -7.16
C GLU A 265 0.06 -18.11 -8.08
N ALA A 266 -1.21 -18.06 -7.66
CA ALA A 266 -2.28 -17.42 -8.42
C ALA A 266 -2.06 -15.91 -8.60
N ALA A 267 -1.63 -15.20 -7.55
CA ALA A 267 -1.34 -13.77 -7.60
C ALA A 267 -0.19 -13.47 -8.58
N LEU A 268 0.90 -14.24 -8.53
CA LEU A 268 2.03 -14.08 -9.47
C LEU A 268 1.61 -14.40 -10.92
N ASN A 269 0.79 -15.43 -11.12
CA ASN A 269 0.29 -15.79 -12.46
C ASN A 269 -0.67 -14.74 -13.04
N ALA A 270 -1.45 -14.07 -12.19
CA ALA A 270 -2.28 -12.92 -12.58
C ALA A 270 -1.44 -11.69 -12.92
N GLY A 271 -0.24 -11.57 -12.32
CA GLY A 271 0.77 -10.57 -12.66
C GLY A 271 1.21 -9.68 -11.50
N CYS A 272 0.94 -10.07 -10.25
CA CYS A 272 1.55 -9.44 -9.08
C CYS A 272 3.07 -9.70 -9.08
N ASP A 273 3.83 -8.72 -8.60
CA ASP A 273 5.27 -8.80 -8.42
C ASP A 273 5.63 -9.29 -7.00
N MET A 274 4.82 -8.93 -6.00
CA MET A 274 5.05 -9.29 -4.60
C MET A 274 3.75 -9.67 -3.90
N GLY A 275 3.69 -10.88 -3.34
CA GLY A 275 2.59 -11.36 -2.53
C GLY A 275 2.72 -10.91 -1.08
N LEU A 276 1.64 -10.43 -0.46
CA LEU A 276 1.58 -10.07 0.95
C LEU A 276 0.93 -11.20 1.75
N VAL A 277 1.59 -11.66 2.81
CA VAL A 277 1.02 -12.62 3.77
C VAL A 277 1.18 -12.05 5.17
N CYS A 278 0.10 -11.48 5.69
CA CYS A 278 0.10 -10.78 6.97
C CYS A 278 -0.57 -11.63 8.06
N ASN A 279 -0.21 -11.38 9.32
CA ASN A 279 -0.84 -11.90 10.53
C ASN A 279 -0.89 -13.42 10.67
N ASP A 280 -0.20 -14.17 9.81
CA ASP A 280 -0.17 -15.64 9.81
C ASP A 280 1.21 -16.15 9.36
N ARG A 281 2.06 -16.47 10.34
CA ARG A 281 3.40 -17.00 10.10
C ARG A 281 3.38 -18.36 9.39
N ALA A 282 2.41 -19.22 9.69
CA ALA A 282 2.34 -20.54 9.06
C ALA A 282 2.02 -20.39 7.56
N SER A 283 1.06 -19.52 7.22
CA SER A 283 0.78 -19.16 5.83
C SER A 283 1.98 -18.52 5.13
N ALA A 284 2.74 -17.66 5.82
CA ALA A 284 3.95 -17.03 5.25
C ALA A 284 5.03 -18.07 4.92
N GLU A 285 5.23 -19.08 5.77
CA GLU A 285 6.15 -20.19 5.51
C GLU A 285 5.66 -21.09 4.35
N LEU A 286 4.36 -21.32 4.23
CA LEU A 286 3.78 -22.06 3.08
C LEU A 286 3.98 -21.32 1.76
N ALA A 287 3.69 -20.01 1.73
CA ALA A 287 3.90 -19.16 0.55
C ALA A 287 5.39 -19.09 0.17
N LEU A 288 6.28 -18.93 1.15
CA LEU A 288 7.73 -18.99 0.93
C LEU A 288 8.15 -20.34 0.32
N GLY A 289 7.65 -21.45 0.85
CA GLY A 289 7.93 -22.78 0.31
C GLY A 289 7.47 -22.93 -1.15
N ALA A 290 6.37 -22.29 -1.54
CA ALA A 290 5.91 -22.24 -2.93
C ALA A 290 6.89 -21.48 -3.84
N LEU A 291 7.30 -20.27 -3.42
CA LEU A 291 8.27 -19.46 -4.17
C LEU A 291 9.61 -20.18 -4.36
N GLN A 292 10.08 -20.90 -3.34
CA GLN A 292 11.31 -21.70 -3.39
C GLN A 292 11.21 -22.86 -4.39
N ARG A 293 10.08 -23.58 -4.40
CA ARG A 293 9.83 -24.66 -5.39
C ARG A 293 9.80 -24.12 -6.81
N LEU A 294 9.21 -22.94 -7.00
CA LEU A 294 9.13 -22.25 -8.29
C LEU A 294 10.46 -21.59 -8.72
N LYS A 295 11.44 -21.51 -7.82
CA LYS A 295 12.76 -20.89 -8.05
C LYS A 295 12.64 -19.47 -8.60
N VAL A 296 11.71 -18.70 -8.05
CA VAL A 296 11.45 -17.33 -8.50
C VAL A 296 12.69 -16.45 -8.37
N GLN A 297 12.80 -15.47 -9.26
CA GLN A 297 13.78 -14.40 -9.13
C GLN A 297 13.07 -13.12 -8.63
N PRO A 298 13.76 -12.26 -7.86
CA PRO A 298 13.17 -11.00 -7.43
C PRO A 298 12.80 -10.14 -8.65
N PRO A 299 11.55 -9.62 -8.73
CA PRO A 299 11.16 -8.73 -9.80
C PRO A 299 12.06 -7.49 -9.85
N LYS A 300 12.55 -7.15 -11.05
CA LYS A 300 13.49 -6.02 -11.24
C LYS A 300 12.89 -4.68 -10.80
N GLY A 301 11.56 -4.54 -10.87
CA GLY A 301 10.83 -3.33 -10.49
C GLY A 301 10.84 -3.04 -8.99
N LEU A 302 11.06 -4.04 -8.12
CA LEU A 302 10.95 -3.86 -6.67
C LEU A 302 11.92 -2.82 -6.10
N ALA A 303 13.12 -2.71 -6.69
CA ALA A 303 14.10 -1.72 -6.26
C ALA A 303 13.61 -0.26 -6.42
N ARG A 304 12.62 -0.01 -7.29
CA ARG A 304 11.98 1.31 -7.46
C ARG A 304 11.20 1.73 -6.21
N MET A 305 10.83 0.78 -5.35
CA MET A 305 10.04 1.03 -4.13
C MET A 305 10.89 1.42 -2.93
N ARG A 306 12.22 1.37 -3.03
CA ARG A 306 13.10 1.80 -1.93
C ARG A 306 13.00 3.29 -1.68
N GLY A 307 13.00 3.67 -0.41
CA GLY A 307 13.06 5.05 0.00
C GLY A 307 14.37 5.71 -0.42
N ARG A 308 14.30 6.92 -0.98
CA ARG A 308 15.48 7.76 -1.28
C ARG A 308 15.96 8.56 -0.06
N GLY A 309 15.10 8.72 0.95
CA GLY A 309 15.45 9.27 2.25
C GLY A 309 16.17 8.26 3.14
N PHE A 310 16.78 8.74 4.22
CA PHE A 310 17.51 7.91 5.18
C PHE A 310 17.04 8.16 6.62
N ALA A 311 17.25 7.16 7.47
CA ALA A 311 16.91 7.24 8.89
C ALA A 311 17.67 8.38 9.57
N ARG A 312 16.95 9.26 10.27
CA ARG A 312 17.51 10.45 10.93
C ARG A 312 16.62 10.93 12.10
N THR A 313 17.15 11.82 12.93
CA THR A 313 16.46 12.33 14.14
C THR A 313 16.12 13.82 14.07
N ASP A 314 16.82 14.57 13.22
CA ASP A 314 16.78 16.03 13.06
C ASP A 314 15.77 16.51 11.99
N TYR A 315 14.98 15.61 11.41
CA TYR A 315 14.03 15.95 10.32
C TYR A 315 13.00 17.01 10.73
N ARG A 316 12.69 17.12 12.04
CA ARG A 316 11.75 18.10 12.59
C ARG A 316 12.29 19.53 12.65
N GLU A 317 13.62 19.68 12.54
CA GLU A 317 14.29 20.98 12.55
C GLU A 317 14.39 21.59 11.15
N GLN A 318 14.02 20.83 10.11
CA GLN A 318 14.13 21.28 8.73
C GLN A 318 13.11 22.39 8.43
N PRO A 319 13.50 23.45 7.66
CA PRO A 319 12.59 24.54 7.32
C PRO A 319 11.29 24.06 6.63
N ARG A 320 11.38 23.09 5.72
CA ARG A 320 10.20 22.52 5.03
C ARG A 320 9.27 21.77 5.99
N TRP A 321 9.81 21.14 7.04
CA TRP A 321 9.02 20.51 8.09
C TRP A 321 8.20 21.52 8.86
N LEU A 322 8.86 22.59 9.35
CA LEU A 322 8.19 23.66 10.06
C LEU A 322 7.11 24.34 9.22
N GLN A 323 7.37 24.54 7.92
CA GLN A 323 6.41 25.11 6.98
C GLN A 323 5.18 24.19 6.77
N ALA A 324 5.39 22.90 6.52
CA ALA A 324 4.29 21.95 6.30
C ALA A 324 3.41 21.82 7.55
N VAL A 325 4.03 21.71 8.74
CA VAL A 325 3.31 21.68 10.02
C VAL A 325 2.53 22.97 10.23
N ALA A 326 3.12 24.14 9.98
CA ALA A 326 2.44 25.42 10.14
C ALA A 326 1.22 25.56 9.21
N ALA A 327 1.35 25.12 7.95
CA ALA A 327 0.24 25.15 6.98
C ALA A 327 -0.92 24.24 7.41
N LEU A 328 -0.63 23.01 7.85
CA LEU A 328 -1.65 22.07 8.31
C LEU A 328 -2.32 22.52 9.62
N ARG A 329 -1.56 23.15 10.54
CA ARG A 329 -2.13 23.77 11.76
C ARG A 329 -3.03 24.95 11.45
N ALA A 330 -2.63 25.81 10.51
CA ALA A 330 -3.45 26.95 10.10
C ALA A 330 -4.81 26.50 9.52
N ALA A 331 -4.84 25.34 8.88
CA ALA A 331 -6.05 24.69 8.38
C ALA A 331 -6.79 23.82 9.44
N GLN A 332 -6.35 23.81 10.70
CA GLN A 332 -6.93 23.01 11.79
C GLN A 332 -6.96 21.49 11.51
N LEU A 333 -6.03 21.00 10.69
CA LEU A 333 -5.94 19.59 10.30
C LEU A 333 -5.08 18.76 11.26
N ILE A 334 -4.20 19.42 12.01
CA ILE A 334 -3.31 18.81 13.02
C ILE A 334 -3.16 19.75 14.22
N ASP A 335 -2.73 19.20 15.35
CA ASP A 335 -2.41 19.94 16.58
C ASP A 335 -1.05 20.69 16.51
#